data_AF-A0A699XMV6-F1
#
_entry.id   AF-A0A699XMV6-F1
#
_cell.length_a   1.000
_cell.length_b   1.000
_cell.length_c   1.000
_cell.angle_alpha   90.00
_cell.angle_beta   90.00
_cell.angle_gamma   90.00
#
_symmetry.space_group_name_H-M   'P 1'
#
loop_
_entity.id
_entity.type
_entity.pdbx_description
1 polymer ?
#
loop_
_entity_poly.entity_id
_entity_poly.type
_entity_poly.pdbx_seq_one_letter_code
_entity_poly.pdbx_strand_id
1 'polypeptide(L)' 'MLLFPEAQKKAQQELDAVVGSDTLPSHGHLAGLPYLNAVAKETLRWLPV' A
#
# COMPACT_ATOMS: atom_id res chain seq x y z
N MET A 1 1.60 7.19 -7.27
CA MET A 1 0.68 6.18 -7.86
C MET A 1 0.37 6.46 -9.33
N LEU A 2 -0.10 7.65 -9.72
CA LEU A 2 -0.35 8.01 -11.14
C LEU A 2 0.85 7.89 -12.09
N LEU A 3 2.08 8.14 -11.60
CA LEU A 3 3.32 8.03 -12.39
C LEU A 3 3.84 6.59 -12.53
N PHE A 4 3.39 5.66 -11.68
CA PHE A 4 3.86 4.27 -11.61
C PHE A 4 2.68 3.32 -11.40
N PRO A 5 1.85 3.08 -12.44
CA PRO A 5 0.65 2.26 -12.33
C PRO A 5 0.93 0.80 -11.96
N GLU A 6 2.10 0.27 -12.32
CA GLU A 6 2.53 -1.09 -11.95
C GLU A 6 2.80 -1.23 -10.45
N ALA A 7 3.40 -0.22 -9.82
CA ALA A 7 3.60 -0.19 -8.37
C ALA A 7 2.25 -0.06 -7.64
N GLN A 8 1.32 0.72 -8.20
CA GLN A 8 -0.03 0.82 -7.67
C GLN A 8 -0.77 -0.53 -7.73
N LYS A 9 -0.74 -1.24 -8.86
CA LYS A 9 -1.36 -2.57 -9.00
C LYS A 9 -0.83 -3.56 -7.97
N LYS A 10 0.50 -3.62 -7.77
CA LYS A 10 1.11 -4.51 -6.77
C LYS A 10 0.67 -4.18 -5.34
N ALA A 11 0.63 -2.89 -5.00
CA ALA A 11 0.17 -2.46 -3.69
C ALA A 11 -1.32 -2.78 -3.47
N GLN A 12 -2.14 -2.68 -4.53
CA GLN A 12 -3.55 -2.99 -4.48
C GLN A 12 -3.80 -4.50 -4.35
N GLN A 13 -3.02 -5.34 -5.05
CA GLN A 13 -3.05 -6.80 -4.89
C GLN A 13 -2.67 -7.23 -3.47
N GLU A 14 -1.63 -6.62 -2.88
CA GLU A 14 -1.25 -6.91 -1.49
C GLU A 14 -2.36 -6.49 -0.52
N LEU A 15 -2.99 -5.33 -0.76
CA LEU A 15 -4.11 -4.84 0.03
C LEU A 15 -5.31 -5.78 -0.04
N ASP A 16 -5.69 -6.21 -1.24
CA ASP A 16 -6.81 -7.13 -1.46
C ASP A 16 -6.54 -8.50 -0.81
N ALA A 17 -5.29 -8.96 -0.80
CA ALA A 17 -4.91 -10.23 -0.16
C ALA A 17 -4.99 -10.19 1.38
N VAL A 18 -4.71 -9.05 2.00
CA VAL A 18 -4.59 -8.93 3.47
C VAL A 18 -5.86 -8.42 4.14
N VAL A 19 -6.60 -7.51 3.50
CA VAL A 19 -7.83 -6.92 4.05
C VAL A 19 -9.07 -7.67 3.54
N GLY A 20 -9.01 -8.21 2.32
CA GLY A 20 -10.19 -8.76 1.65
C GLY A 20 -11.20 -7.67 1.28
N SER A 21 -12.19 -8.03 0.46
CA SER A 21 -13.16 -7.06 -0.10
C SER A 21 -14.27 -6.62 0.87
N ASP A 22 -14.35 -7.23 2.06
CA ASP A 22 -15.51 -7.10 2.96
C ASP A 22 -15.25 -6.24 4.20
N THR A 23 -13.99 -5.86 4.47
CA THR A 23 -13.63 -5.11 5.68
C THR A 23 -12.86 -3.84 5.39
N LEU A 24 -13.09 -2.82 6.21
CA LEU A 24 -12.32 -1.58 6.13
C LEU A 24 -10.88 -1.82 6.64
N PRO A 25 -9.86 -1.24 6.00
CA PRO A 25 -8.48 -1.37 6.46
C PRO A 25 -8.35 -0.84 7.90
N SER A 26 -7.97 -1.72 8.82
CA SER A 26 -7.63 -1.38 10.21
C SER A 26 -6.11 -1.37 10.41
N HIS A 27 -5.64 -0.66 11.44
CA HIS A 27 -4.22 -0.58 11.80
C HIS A 27 -3.58 -1.96 12.04
N GLY A 28 -4.36 -2.99 12.40
CA GLY A 28 -3.88 -4.37 12.52
C GLY A 28 -3.40 -4.99 11.21
N HIS A 29 -3.90 -4.53 10.06
CA HIS A 29 -3.51 -5.03 8.75
C HIS A 29 -2.19 -4.42 8.26
N LEU A 30 -1.73 -3.30 8.84
CA LEU A 30 -0.47 -2.64 8.44
C LEU A 30 0.75 -3.55 8.58
N ALA A 31 0.74 -4.49 9.53
CA ALA A 31 1.80 -5.47 9.68
C ALA A 31 1.88 -6.47 8.51
N GLY A 32 0.75 -6.73 7.84
CA GLY A 32 0.66 -7.60 6.68
C GLY A 32 0.91 -6.90 5.33
N LEU A 33 1.12 -5.58 5.33
CA LEU A 33 1.24 -4.76 4.10
C LEU A 33 2.66 -4.18 3.91
N PRO A 34 3.70 -5.02 3.81
CA PRO A 34 5.08 -4.55 3.73
C PRO A 34 5.36 -3.75 2.45
N TYR A 35 4.77 -4.13 1.31
CA TYR A 35 4.98 -3.43 0.05
C TYR A 35 4.29 -2.07 0.04
N LEU A 36 3.04 -2.00 0.53
CA LEU A 36 2.34 -0.72 0.65
C LEU A 36 3.12 0.26 1.54
N ASN A 37 3.68 -0.24 2.65
CA ASN A 37 4.48 0.56 3.57
C ASN A 37 5.80 1.04 2.93
N ALA A 38 6.44 0.20 2.11
CA ALA A 38 7.60 0.59 1.33
C ALA A 38 7.27 1.68 0.30
N VAL A 39 6.13 1.57 -0.41
CA VAL A 39 5.67 2.59 -1.37
C VAL A 39 5.36 3.92 -0.67
N ALA A 40 4.74 3.88 0.51
CA ALA A 40 4.49 5.08 1.32
C ALA A 40 5.80 5.76 1.73
N LYS A 41 6.78 4.98 2.23
CA LYS A 41 8.11 5.50 2.58
C LYS A 41 8.84 6.09 1.37
N GLU A 42 8.78 5.43 0.22
CA GLU A 42 9.43 5.93 -1.00
C GLU A 42 8.78 7.23 -1.49
N THR A 43 7.46 7.34 -1.35
CA THR A 43 6.74 8.58 -1.68
C THR A 43 7.16 9.72 -0.76
N LEU A 44 7.23 9.48 0.55
CA LEU A 44 7.72 10.45 1.53
C LEU A 44 9.21 10.78 1.36
N ARG A 45 10.01 9.85 0.83
CA ARG A 45 11.42 10.10 0.47
C ARG A 45 11.52 11.07 -0.70
N TRP A 46 10.65 10.93 -1.71
CA TRP A 46 10.65 11.78 -2.90
C TRP A 46 10.05 13.16 -2.65
N LEU A 47 8.92 13.23 -1.95
CA LEU A 47 8.29 14.47 -1.53
C LEU A 47 7.98 14.36 -0.03
N PRO A 48 8.91 14.82 0.84
CA PRO A 48 8.63 15.00 2.25
C PRO A 48 7.54 16.09 2.41
N VAL A 49 6.65 15.91 3.39
CA VAL A 49 5.62 16.90 3.75
C VAL A 49 6.15 17.90 4.76
#